data_AF-A0A0N4VWU1-F1
#
_entry.id   AF-A0A0N4VWU1-F1
#
_cell.length_a   1.000
_cell.length_b   1.000
_cell.length_c   1.000
_cell.angle_alpha   90.00
_cell.angle_beta   90.00
_cell.angle_gamma   90.00
#
_symmetry.space_group_name_H-M   'P 1'
#
loop_
_entity.id
_entity.type
_entity.pdbx_description
1 polymer ?
#
loop_
_entity_poly.entity_id
_entity_poly.type
_entity_poly.pdbx_seq_one_letter_code
_entity_poly.pdbx_strand_id
1 'polypeptide(L)'
;MIEVHRMALSYLKNQDLERALVLLIRFCSFTIEELPKHHEFNTFAGEEKRTVFALLKPALDRAENLKKLLKAKFEVEAEEVRNYNAARQAKLEARRAQSGQAAERPTSIAASGEANVVNIV
;
A
#
# COMPACT_ATOMS: atom_id res chain seq x y z
N MET A 1 12.32 27.43 7.39
CA MET A 1 12.59 26.17 6.67
C MET A 1 13.43 25.17 7.45
N ILE A 2 14.36 25.64 8.28
CA ILE A 2 15.20 24.78 9.14
C ILE A 2 14.36 23.84 10.03
N GLU A 3 13.25 24.34 10.58
CA GLU A 3 12.38 23.52 11.43
C GLU A 3 11.73 22.34 10.70
N VAL A 4 11.31 22.52 9.44
CA VAL A 4 10.76 21.43 8.61
C VAL A 4 11.80 20.33 8.42
N HIS A 5 13.05 20.71 8.13
CA HIS A 5 14.15 19.75 8.02
C HIS A 5 14.40 19.05 9.36
N ARG A 6 14.41 19.78 10.49
CA ARG A 6 14.59 19.22 11.83
C ARG A 6 13.50 18.20 12.18
N MET A 7 12.24 18.52 11.88
CA MET A 7 11.12 17.61 12.07
C MET A 7 11.25 16.35 11.21
N ALA A 8 11.67 16.48 9.95
CA ALA A 8 11.91 15.35 9.08
C ALA A 8 12.95 14.38 9.68
N LEU A 9 14.03 14.92 10.27
CA LEU A 9 15.04 14.10 10.96
C LEU A 9 14.50 13.41 12.21
N SER A 10 13.59 14.06 12.93
CA SER A 10 12.90 13.45 14.08
C SER A 10 12.05 12.25 13.65
N TYR A 11 11.28 12.37 12.56
CA TYR A 11 10.52 11.25 12.01
C TYR A 11 11.40 10.10 11.52
N LEU A 12 12.55 10.39 10.88
CA LEU A 12 13.54 9.37 10.54
C LEU A 12 14.02 8.60 11.76
N LYS A 13 14.35 9.32 12.85
CA LYS A 13 14.79 8.69 14.10
C LYS A 13 13.71 7.77 14.69
N ASN A 14 12.44 8.16 14.55
CA ASN A 14 11.29 7.39 15.03
C ASN A 14 10.82 6.30 14.04
N GLN A 15 11.57 6.03 12.97
CA GLN A 15 11.22 5.06 11.91
C GLN A 15 9.89 5.37 11.18
N ASP A 16 9.44 6.61 11.23
CA ASP A 16 8.30 7.08 10.46
C ASP A 16 8.76 7.60 9.10
N LEU A 17 9.06 6.65 8.21
CA LEU A 17 9.70 6.93 6.93
C LEU A 17 8.80 7.73 5.98
N GLU A 18 7.49 7.52 6.04
CA GLU A 18 6.51 8.20 5.18
C GLU A 18 6.45 9.68 5.51
N ARG A 19 6.26 10.03 6.80
CA ARG A 19 6.23 11.43 7.22
C ARG A 19 7.58 12.10 7.03
N ALA A 20 8.68 11.39 7.27
CA ALA A 20 10.01 11.88 6.98
C ALA A 20 10.18 12.25 5.50
N LEU A 21 9.76 11.37 4.59
CA LEU A 21 9.87 11.62 3.14
C LEU A 21 9.06 12.84 2.72
N VAL A 22 7.81 12.96 3.20
CA VAL A 22 6.94 14.12 2.89
C VAL A 22 7.60 15.43 3.30
N LEU A 23 8.17 15.50 4.51
CA LEU A 23 8.82 16.72 4.99
C LEU A 23 10.14 17.02 4.28
N LEU A 24 10.92 16.00 3.91
CA LEU A 24 12.14 16.19 3.10
C LEU A 24 11.80 16.74 1.71
N ILE A 25 10.80 16.19 1.03
CA ILE A 25 10.33 16.70 -0.27
C ILE A 25 9.80 18.13 -0.12
N ARG A 26 9.03 18.41 0.93
CA ARG A 26 8.53 19.77 1.20
C ARG A 26 9.67 20.77 1.42
N PHE A 27 10.70 20.37 2.17
CA PHE A 27 11.89 21.19 2.39
C PHE A 27 12.62 21.48 1.06
N CYS A 28 12.87 20.44 0.26
CA CYS A 28 13.61 20.57 -1.00
C CYS A 28 12.84 21.41 -2.03
N SER A 29 11.58 21.06 -2.32
CA SER A 29 10.72 21.78 -3.27
C SER A 29 10.60 23.25 -2.90
N PHE A 30 10.29 23.57 -1.64
CA PHE A 30 10.20 24.96 -1.23
C PHE A 30 11.54 25.71 -1.41
N THR A 31 12.66 25.09 -1.04
CA THR A 31 13.97 25.74 -1.11
C THR A 31 14.40 26.01 -2.56
N ILE A 32 14.04 25.12 -3.50
CA ILE A 32 14.45 25.21 -4.91
C ILE A 32 13.44 26.04 -5.73
N GLU A 33 12.15 25.86 -5.48
CA GLU A 33 11.10 26.36 -6.38
C GLU A 33 10.43 27.62 -5.82
N GLU A 34 10.14 27.65 -4.52
CA GLU A 34 9.32 28.71 -3.93
C GLU A 34 10.16 29.84 -3.35
N LEU A 35 11.24 29.51 -2.63
CA LEU A 35 12.09 30.47 -1.96
C LEU A 35 12.75 31.47 -2.94
N PRO A 36 13.26 31.05 -4.11
CA PRO A 36 13.84 31.98 -5.08
C PRO A 36 12.86 32.97 -5.71
N LYS A 37 11.55 32.70 -5.64
CA LYS A 37 10.50 33.59 -6.16
C LYS A 37 10.22 34.80 -5.24
N HIS A 38 10.71 34.78 -4.00
CA HIS A 38 10.49 35.88 -3.06
C HIS A 38 11.26 37.13 -3.48
N HIS A 39 10.62 38.30 -3.45
CA HIS A 39 11.19 39.55 -3.98
C HIS A 39 12.52 39.94 -3.31
N GLU A 40 12.68 39.69 -2.02
CA GLU A 40 13.92 39.97 -1.28
C GLU A 40 14.94 38.83 -1.32
N PHE A 41 14.63 37.71 -1.98
CA PHE A 41 15.48 36.54 -1.90
C PHE A 41 16.91 36.82 -2.39
N ASN A 42 17.04 37.56 -3.49
CA ASN A 42 18.34 37.86 -4.11
C ASN A 42 19.15 38.88 -3.31
N THR A 43 18.49 39.82 -2.63
CA THR A 43 19.15 40.86 -1.82
C THR A 43 19.47 40.36 -0.40
N PHE A 44 18.79 39.31 0.06
CA PHE A 44 19.03 38.72 1.37
C PHE A 44 20.33 37.89 1.39
N ALA A 45 21.29 38.32 2.21
CA ALA A 45 22.60 37.70 2.44
C ALA A 45 22.79 37.17 3.88
N GLY A 46 21.72 36.66 4.49
CA GLY A 46 21.75 36.15 5.86
C GLY A 46 22.44 34.79 6.04
N GLU A 47 22.91 34.52 7.26
CA GLU A 47 23.43 33.20 7.67
C GLU A 47 22.38 32.10 7.51
N GLU A 48 21.13 32.38 7.83
CA GLU A 48 20.03 31.42 7.69
C GLU A 48 19.90 30.89 6.26
N LYS A 49 20.02 31.78 5.25
CA LYS A 49 20.00 31.39 3.84
C LYS A 49 21.14 30.41 3.55
N ARG A 50 22.37 30.72 3.96
CA ARG A 50 23.52 29.82 3.75
C ARG A 50 23.29 28.45 4.40
N THR A 51 22.77 28.43 5.62
CA THR A 51 22.46 27.19 6.34
C THR A 51 21.39 26.35 5.62
N VAL A 52 20.30 26.97 5.16
CA VAL A 52 19.25 26.27 4.40
C VAL A 52 19.80 25.62 3.14
N PHE A 53 20.61 26.35 2.37
CA PHE A 53 21.21 25.82 1.14
C PHE A 53 22.27 24.74 1.41
N ALA A 54 23.03 24.83 2.52
CA ALA A 54 23.96 23.78 2.93
C ALA A 54 23.25 22.46 3.27
N LEU A 55 22.02 22.54 3.80
CA LEU A 55 21.19 21.36 4.11
C LEU A 55 20.51 20.75 2.89
N LEU A 56 20.43 21.46 1.77
CA LEU A 56 19.66 21.04 0.59
C LEU A 56 20.17 19.74 -0.03
N LYS A 57 21.48 19.63 -0.29
CA LYS A 57 22.06 18.42 -0.91
C LYS A 57 21.88 17.18 -0.02
N PRO A 58 22.21 17.21 1.29
CA PRO A 58 21.91 16.10 2.19
C PRO A 58 20.42 15.74 2.25
N ALA A 59 19.52 16.73 2.21
CA ALA A 59 18.08 16.49 2.25
C ALA A 59 17.58 15.78 0.98
N LEU A 60 18.07 16.18 -0.20
CA LEU A 60 17.77 15.52 -1.48
C LEU A 60 18.23 14.05 -1.49
N ASP A 61 19.45 13.79 -1.04
CA ASP A 61 20.00 12.43 -1.00
C ASP A 61 19.20 11.53 -0.06
N ARG A 62 18.80 12.06 1.10
CA ARG A 62 17.91 11.34 2.03
C ARG A 62 16.54 11.07 1.41
N ALA A 63 15.93 12.07 0.78
CA ALA A 63 14.62 11.93 0.14
C ALA A 63 14.64 10.82 -0.93
N GLU A 64 15.66 10.81 -1.78
CA GLU A 64 15.77 9.82 -2.85
C GLU A 64 15.97 8.40 -2.30
N ASN A 65 16.80 8.24 -1.26
CA ASN A 65 17.00 6.95 -0.61
C ASN A 65 15.71 6.46 0.07
N LEU A 66 15.00 7.33 0.77
CA LEU A 66 13.72 6.99 1.41
C LEU A 66 12.66 6.61 0.39
N LYS A 67 12.57 7.33 -0.72
CA LYS A 67 11.67 7.03 -1.82
C LYS A 67 11.90 5.63 -2.38
N LYS A 68 13.16 5.25 -2.60
CA LYS A 68 13.51 3.89 -3.06
C LYS A 68 13.09 2.82 -2.04
N LEU A 69 13.38 3.06 -0.77
CA LEU A 69 13.03 2.14 0.32
C LEU A 69 11.51 1.94 0.45
N LEU A 70 10.75 3.04 0.49
CA LEU A 70 9.28 3.00 0.59
C LEU A 70 8.65 2.38 -0.66
N LYS A 71 9.17 2.68 -1.85
CA LYS A 71 8.69 2.06 -3.09
C LYS A 71 8.83 0.54 -3.05
N ALA A 72 10.00 0.03 -2.66
CA ALA A 72 10.22 -1.41 -2.54
C ALA A 72 9.28 -2.04 -1.50
N LYS A 73 9.09 -1.39 -0.35
CA LYS A 73 8.14 -1.83 0.69
C LYS A 73 6.72 -1.93 0.14
N PHE A 74 6.23 -0.87 -0.51
CA PHE A 74 4.87 -0.83 -1.04
C PHE A 74 4.65 -1.79 -2.21
N GLU A 75 5.68 -2.08 -3.01
CA GLU A 75 5.59 -3.09 -4.08
C GLU A 75 5.34 -4.49 -3.50
N VAL A 76 6.06 -4.85 -2.43
CA VAL A 76 5.88 -6.12 -1.71
C VAL A 76 4.48 -6.18 -1.07
N GLU A 77 4.10 -5.16 -0.30
CA GLU A 77 2.78 -5.12 0.36
C GLU A 77 1.63 -5.20 -0.66
N ALA A 78 1.77 -4.53 -1.81
CA ALA A 78 0.78 -4.59 -2.87
C ALA A 78 0.68 -6.00 -3.49
N GLU A 79 1.80 -6.71 -3.63
CA GLU A 79 1.81 -8.09 -4.11
C GLU A 79 1.16 -9.07 -3.14
N GLU A 80 1.47 -8.95 -1.85
CA GLU A 80 0.85 -9.74 -0.79
C GLU A 80 -0.68 -9.59 -0.78
N VAL A 81 -1.16 -8.35 -0.89
CA VAL A 81 -2.60 -8.06 -0.94
C VAL A 81 -3.25 -8.64 -2.20
N ARG A 82 -2.59 -8.55 -3.37
CA ARG A 82 -3.09 -9.18 -4.62
C ARG A 82 -3.24 -10.69 -4.46
N ASN A 83 -2.21 -11.36 -3.93
CA ASN A 83 -2.21 -12.81 -3.74
C ASN A 83 -3.28 -13.24 -2.73
N TYR A 84 -3.41 -12.52 -1.62
CA TYR A 84 -4.45 -12.76 -0.62
C TYR A 84 -5.86 -12.64 -1.22
N ASN A 85 -6.11 -11.60 -2.01
CA ASN A 85 -7.40 -11.37 -2.64
C ASN A 85 -7.73 -12.44 -3.69
N ALA A 86 -6.75 -12.85 -4.52
CA ALA A 86 -6.92 -13.91 -5.51
C ALA A 86 -7.26 -15.26 -4.84
N ALA A 87 -6.52 -15.62 -3.78
CA ALA A 87 -6.82 -16.83 -3.00
C ALA A 87 -8.20 -16.78 -2.34
N ARG A 88 -8.62 -15.61 -1.85
CA ARG A 88 -9.95 -15.41 -1.27
C ARG A 88 -11.05 -15.56 -2.33
N GLN A 89 -10.86 -15.00 -3.52
CA GLN A 89 -11.80 -15.14 -4.64
C GLN A 89 -11.94 -16.58 -5.10
N ALA A 90 -10.82 -17.29 -5.32
CA ALA A 90 -10.83 -18.70 -5.72
C ALA A 90 -11.56 -19.59 -4.70
N LYS A 91 -11.37 -19.34 -3.39
CA LYS A 91 -12.11 -20.06 -2.33
C LYS A 91 -13.62 -19.78 -2.38
N LEU A 92 -14.02 -18.53 -2.63
CA LEU A 92 -15.43 -18.17 -2.74
C LEU A 92 -16.09 -18.82 -3.97
N GLU A 93 -15.38 -18.84 -5.10
CA GLU A 93 -15.84 -19.49 -6.34
C GLU A 93 -15.94 -21.01 -6.17
N ALA A 94 -14.93 -21.66 -5.58
CA ALA A 94 -14.98 -23.09 -5.27
C ALA A 94 -16.18 -23.45 -4.37
N ARG A 95 -16.46 -22.62 -3.35
CA ARG A 95 -17.63 -22.83 -2.48
C ARG A 95 -18.95 -22.68 -3.23
N ARG A 96 -19.05 -21.70 -4.14
CA ARG A 96 -20.24 -21.50 -5.00
C ARG A 96 -20.45 -22.69 -5.94
N ALA A 97 -19.38 -23.17 -6.59
CA ALA A 97 -19.43 -24.33 -7.47
C ALA A 97 -19.88 -25.60 -6.73
N GLN A 98 -19.38 -25.83 -5.50
CA GLN A 98 -19.81 -26.96 -4.66
C GLN A 98 -21.27 -26.86 -4.23
N SER A 99 -21.77 -25.66 -3.91
CA SER A 99 -23.19 -25.47 -3.58
C SER A 99 -24.12 -25.62 -4.78
N GLY A 100 -23.67 -25.28 -6.00
CA GLY A 100 -24.43 -25.49 -7.23
C GLY A 100 -24.51 -26.98 -7.62
N GLN A 101 -23.42 -27.72 -7.47
CA GLN A 101 -23.39 -29.17 -7.79
C GLN A 101 -24.17 -30.05 -6.80
N ALA A 102 -24.45 -29.58 -5.59
CA ALA A 102 -25.27 -30.31 -4.61
C ALA A 102 -26.79 -30.26 -4.93
N ALA A 103 -27.25 -29.22 -5.64
CA ALA A 103 -28.65 -29.08 -6.05
C ALA A 103 -29.00 -29.91 -7.30
N GLU A 104 -28.00 -30.32 -8.09
CA GLU A 104 -28.19 -31.06 -9.35
C GLU A 104 -27.99 -32.58 -9.23
N ARG A 105 -27.67 -33.13 -8.05
CA ARG A 105 -27.69 -34.61 -7.88
C ARG A 105 -29.15 -35.07 -7.84
N PRO A 106 -29.66 -35.78 -8.86
CA PRO A 106 -31.02 -36.28 -8.82
C PRO A 106 -31.11 -37.40 -7.78
N THR A 107 -32.11 -37.29 -6.92
CA THR A 107 -32.66 -38.38 -6.12
C THR A 107 -33.18 -39.49 -7.06
N SER A 108 -32.27 -40.33 -7.57
CA SER A 108 -32.63 -41.59 -8.22
C SER A 108 -32.16 -42.77 -7.38
N ILE A 109 -32.89 -43.06 -6.30
CA ILE A 109 -33.05 -44.45 -5.85
C ILE A 109 -34.55 -44.70 -5.83
N ALA A 110 -34.93 -45.67 -6.64
CA ALA A 110 -36.27 -45.92 -7.14
C ALA A 110 -37.25 -46.34 -6.04
N ALA A 111 -38.42 -45.69 -6.05
CA ALA A 111 -39.65 -46.32 -5.62
C ALA A 111 -40.09 -47.29 -6.74
N SER A 112 -39.94 -48.59 -6.52
CA SER A 112 -40.71 -49.61 -7.24
C SER A 112 -41.45 -50.42 -6.19
N GLY A 113 -42.69 -49.99 -5.92
CA GLY A 113 -43.65 -50.73 -5.12
C GLY A 113 -44.22 -51.93 -5.90
N GLU A 114 -44.32 -53.04 -5.17
CA GLU A 114 -45.45 -53.99 -5.08
C GLU A 114 -46.11 -54.54 -6.35
N ALA A 115 -46.05 -55.88 -6.51
CA ALA A 115 -47.24 -56.68 -6.81
C ALA A 115 -47.08 -58.14 -6.34
N ASN A 116 -48.01 -58.50 -5.45
CA ASN A 116 -48.33 -59.74 -4.77
C ASN A 116 -48.80 -60.88 -5.71
N VAL A 117 -48.43 -62.15 -5.49
CA VAL A 117 -49.35 -63.31 -5.69
C VAL A 117 -49.03 -64.44 -4.70
N VAL A 118 -50.01 -64.68 -3.84
CA VAL A 118 -50.26 -65.86 -2.99
C VAL A 118 -50.23 -67.18 -3.78
N ASN A 119 -49.56 -68.22 -3.28
CA ASN A 119 -50.16 -69.56 -3.37
C ASN A 119 -49.73 -70.50 -2.25
N ILE A 120 -50.72 -71.29 -1.84
CA ILE A 120 -50.84 -72.12 -0.65
C ILE A 120 -50.48 -73.59 -0.97
N VAL A 121 -50.18 -74.34 0.09
CA VAL A 121 -50.05 -75.81 0.28
C VAL A 121 -48.62 -76.30 0.41
#